data_AF-A0A9W9ZQB9-F1
#
_entry.id   AF-A0A9W9ZQB9-F1
#
_cell.length_a   1.000
_cell.length_b   1.000
_cell.length_c   1.000
_cell.angle_alpha   90.00
_cell.angle_beta   90.00
_cell.angle_gamma   90.00
#
_symmetry.space_group_name_H-M   'P 1'
#
loop_
_entity.id
_entity.type
_entity.pdbx_description
1 polymer ?
#
loop_
_entity_poly.entity_id
_entity_poly.type
_entity_poly.pdbx_seq_one_letter_code
_entity_poly.pdbx_strand_id
1 'polypeptide(L)'
;MGIRYIGACCGFEPYHIRAIAEELAKERGKLPAASEKHGLWGDSLRQHTYPWVRARAKRSHWENLNPASGRPLSSAHAKMEGLGRDLHPDTKICRSIQSLQKRLEERSFNLGLPPV
;
A
#
# COMPACT_ATOMS: atom_id res chain seq x y z
N MET A 1 -12.97 6.43 -18.85
CA MET A 1 -12.93 5.02 -19.34
C MET A 1 -14.37 4.52 -19.51
N GLY A 2 -14.70 3.83 -20.60
CA GLY A 2 -16.07 3.45 -20.98
C GLY A 2 -16.55 2.10 -20.44
N ILE A 3 -16.11 1.69 -19.26
CA ILE A 3 -16.37 0.35 -18.71
C ILE A 3 -17.87 0.24 -18.34
N ARG A 4 -18.47 -0.92 -18.60
CA ARG A 4 -19.88 -1.22 -18.29
C ARG A 4 -20.07 -2.39 -17.32
N TYR A 5 -19.09 -3.29 -17.28
CA TYR A 5 -19.04 -4.38 -16.31
C TYR A 5 -17.92 -4.10 -15.31
N ILE A 6 -18.30 -3.68 -14.10
CA ILE A 6 -17.36 -3.36 -13.02
C ILE A 6 -17.57 -4.42 -11.95
N GLY A 7 -16.58 -5.29 -11.82
CA GLY A 7 -16.60 -6.40 -10.88
C GLY A 7 -15.43 -6.33 -9.90
N ALA A 8 -15.09 -7.49 -9.36
CA ALA A 8 -14.10 -7.65 -8.31
C ALA A 8 -13.39 -9.00 -8.43
N CYS A 9 -12.23 -9.11 -7.80
CA CYS A 9 -11.46 -10.35 -7.73
C CYS A 9 -11.02 -10.60 -6.28
N CYS A 10 -9.91 -11.30 -6.06
CA CYS A 10 -9.34 -11.61 -4.76
C CYS A 10 -9.28 -10.39 -3.83
N GLY A 11 -9.66 -10.59 -2.57
CA GLY A 11 -9.61 -9.55 -1.52
C GLY A 11 -10.80 -8.60 -1.49
N PHE A 12 -11.75 -8.70 -2.43
CA PHE A 12 -13.00 -7.94 -2.34
C PHE A 12 -14.01 -8.61 -1.41
N GLU A 13 -14.71 -7.76 -0.69
CA GLU A 13 -15.74 -8.13 0.28
C GLU A 13 -17.07 -7.48 -0.10
N PRO A 14 -18.21 -7.89 0.47
CA PRO A 14 -19.53 -7.37 0.09
C PRO A 14 -19.64 -5.85 0.13
N TYR A 15 -18.98 -5.19 1.09
CA TYR A 15 -19.02 -3.72 1.19
C TYR A 15 -18.23 -3.02 0.07
N HIS A 16 -17.22 -3.65 -0.52
CA HIS A 16 -16.50 -3.12 -1.66
C HIS A 16 -17.40 -3.09 -2.90
N ILE A 17 -18.19 -4.15 -3.11
CA ILE A 17 -19.20 -4.20 -4.18
C ILE A 17 -20.30 -3.17 -3.93
N ARG A 18 -20.74 -3.05 -2.67
CA ARG A 18 -21.69 -2.00 -2.27
C ARG A 18 -21.17 -0.61 -2.63
N ALA A 19 -19.90 -0.31 -2.34
CA ALA A 19 -19.30 0.99 -2.66
C ALA A 19 -19.33 1.28 -4.17
N ILE A 20 -19.03 0.29 -5.02
CA ILE A 20 -19.14 0.42 -6.49
C ILE A 20 -20.59 0.73 -6.91
N ALA A 21 -21.56 0.02 -6.34
CA ALA A 21 -22.97 0.21 -6.65
C ALA A 21 -23.52 1.55 -6.12
N GLU A 22 -23.06 2.00 -4.95
CA GLU A 22 -23.42 3.29 -4.35
C GLU A 22 -22.85 4.47 -5.15
N GLU A 23 -21.61 4.39 -5.62
CA GLU A 23 -21.02 5.46 -6.44
C GLU A 23 -21.74 5.60 -7.79
N LEU A 24 -22.23 4.49 -8.36
CA LEU A 24 -22.98 4.47 -9.62
C LEU A 24 -24.50 4.59 -9.44
N ALA A 25 -24.98 4.86 -8.23
CA ALA A 25 -26.41 4.86 -7.94
C ALA A 25 -27.15 5.95 -8.74
N LYS A 26 -26.49 7.08 -9.03
CA LYS A 26 -27.05 8.19 -9.81
C LYS A 26 -27.29 7.78 -11.27
N GLU A 27 -26.35 7.05 -11.86
CA GLU A 27 -26.40 6.57 -13.25
C GLU A 27 -27.34 5.39 -13.40
N ARG A 28 -27.44 4.54 -12.37
CA ARG A 28 -28.30 3.34 -12.37
C ARG A 28 -29.71 3.60 -11.83
N GLY A 29 -29.95 4.75 -11.21
CA GLY A 29 -31.24 5.16 -10.65
C GLY A 29 -31.69 4.38 -9.42
N LYS A 30 -30.81 3.60 -8.78
CA LYS A 30 -31.15 2.80 -7.59
C LYS A 30 -29.94 2.51 -6.71
N LEU A 31 -30.19 2.36 -5.41
CA LEU A 31 -29.22 1.83 -4.45
C LEU A 31 -29.35 0.30 -4.32
N PRO A 32 -28.26 -0.41 -3.99
CA PRO A 32 -28.33 -1.83 -3.66
C PRO A 32 -29.04 -2.04 -2.30
N ALA A 33 -29.62 -3.23 -2.09
CA ALA A 33 -30.28 -3.58 -0.82
C ALA A 33 -29.32 -3.47 0.40
N ALA A 34 -28.03 -3.70 0.19
CA ALA A 34 -27.01 -3.55 1.24
C ALA A 34 -26.86 -2.11 1.77
N SER A 35 -27.38 -1.11 1.05
CA SER A 35 -27.40 0.28 1.51
C SER A 35 -28.44 0.55 2.60
N GLU A 36 -29.41 -0.33 2.83
CA GLU A 36 -30.37 -0.19 3.94
C GLU A 36 -29.69 -0.13 5.32
N LYS A 37 -28.50 -0.73 5.44
CA LYS A 37 -27.69 -0.74 6.67
C LYS A 37 -26.48 0.20 6.58
N HIS A 38 -26.45 1.11 5.60
CA HIS A 38 -25.30 1.97 5.34
C HIS A 38 -25.70 3.40 4.99
N GLY A 39 -25.11 4.37 5.68
CA GLY A 39 -25.20 5.78 5.31
C GLY A 39 -24.05 6.20 4.40
N LEU A 40 -24.38 6.80 3.25
CA LEU A 40 -23.40 7.33 2.30
C LEU A 40 -22.38 8.24 3.00
N TRP A 41 -21.08 8.03 2.73
CA TRP A 41 -20.01 8.87 3.27
C TRP A 41 -19.99 9.01 4.80
N GLY A 42 -20.38 7.95 5.50
CA GLY A 42 -20.39 7.90 6.96
C GLY A 42 -21.55 8.69 7.59
N ASP A 43 -22.65 8.88 6.87
CA ASP A 43 -23.83 9.64 7.34
C ASP A 43 -24.34 9.18 8.72
N SER A 44 -24.27 7.88 8.99
CA SER A 44 -24.65 7.30 10.29
C SER A 44 -23.84 7.84 11.47
N LEU A 45 -22.64 8.40 11.24
CA LEU A 45 -21.82 9.01 12.29
C LEU A 45 -22.38 10.33 12.82
N ARG A 46 -23.38 10.95 12.16
CA ARG A 46 -23.99 12.21 12.60
C ARG A 46 -24.62 12.15 13.99
N GLN A 47 -25.05 10.96 14.40
CA GLN A 47 -25.70 10.74 15.70
C GLN A 47 -24.69 10.41 16.83
N HIS A 48 -23.39 10.37 16.53
CA HIS A 48 -22.37 10.04 17.53
C HIS A 48 -22.27 11.13 18.62
N THR A 49 -22.01 10.74 19.87
CA THR A 49 -21.86 11.66 21.01
C THR A 49 -20.72 12.67 20.80
N TYR A 50 -19.54 12.17 20.45
CA TYR A 50 -18.36 13.00 20.25
C TYR A 50 -18.42 13.89 18.98
N PRO A 51 -18.20 15.22 19.10
CA PRO A 51 -18.22 16.14 17.97
C PRO A 51 -17.21 15.81 16.86
N TRP A 52 -15.98 15.39 17.22
CA TRP A 52 -14.95 15.05 16.23
C TRP A 52 -15.25 13.76 15.45
N VAL A 53 -16.12 12.89 15.97
CA VAL A 53 -16.60 11.72 15.22
C VAL A 53 -17.71 12.15 14.25
N ARG A 54 -18.64 12.99 14.70
CA ARG A 54 -19.70 13.57 13.84
C ARG A 54 -19.13 14.37 12.67
N ALA A 55 -18.05 15.12 12.90
CA ALA A 55 -17.38 15.91 11.87
C ALA A 55 -16.87 15.09 10.67
N ARG A 56 -16.78 13.77 10.80
CA ARG A 56 -16.37 12.83 9.75
C ARG A 56 -17.51 12.43 8.80
N ALA A 57 -18.77 12.73 9.13
CA ALA A 57 -19.95 12.36 8.34
C ALA A 57 -20.15 13.22 7.08
N LYS A 58 -19.10 13.29 6.24
CA LYS A 58 -19.05 14.07 5.01
C LYS A 58 -18.07 13.44 4.01
N ARG A 59 -18.40 13.51 2.73
CA ARG A 59 -17.58 13.01 1.62
C ARG A 59 -16.16 13.56 1.65
N SER A 60 -16.02 14.88 1.80
CA SER A 60 -14.73 15.57 1.82
C SER A 60 -13.78 15.12 2.93
N HIS A 61 -14.29 14.56 4.04
CA HIS A 61 -13.42 13.99 5.08
C HIS A 61 -12.78 12.70 4.59
N TRP A 62 -13.58 11.75 4.12
CA TRP A 62 -13.11 10.41 3.75
C TRP A 62 -12.31 10.39 2.44
N GLU A 63 -12.62 11.26 1.48
CA GLU A 63 -11.85 11.34 0.23
C GLU A 63 -10.44 11.92 0.41
N ASN A 64 -10.25 12.80 1.39
CA ASN A 64 -8.97 13.48 1.63
C ASN A 64 -8.20 12.90 2.82
N LEU A 65 -8.75 11.90 3.51
CA LEU A 65 -8.08 11.25 4.63
C LEU A 65 -6.99 10.32 4.10
N ASN A 66 -5.75 10.52 4.54
CA ASN A 66 -4.66 9.56 4.34
C ASN A 66 -4.63 8.58 5.53
N PRO A 67 -5.17 7.35 5.40
CA PRO A 67 -5.20 6.40 6.51
C PRO A 67 -3.78 5.94 6.87
N ALA A 68 -3.49 5.86 8.18
CA ALA A 68 -2.23 5.32 8.66
C ALA A 68 -2.21 3.79 8.57
N SER A 69 -1.06 3.19 8.27
CA SER A 69 -0.89 1.73 8.25
C SER A 69 -0.95 1.09 9.64
N GLY A 70 -0.73 1.88 10.70
CA GLY A 70 -0.57 1.39 12.08
C GLY A 70 0.69 0.55 12.31
N ARG A 71 1.57 0.43 11.31
CA ARG A 71 2.78 -0.41 11.33
C ARG A 71 4.01 0.47 11.14
N PRO A 72 4.53 1.10 12.21
CA PRO A 72 5.55 2.14 12.11
C PRO A 72 6.92 1.62 11.64
N LEU A 73 7.24 0.35 11.91
CA LEU A 73 8.52 -0.27 11.55
C LEU A 73 8.46 -1.05 10.23
N SER A 74 7.29 -1.14 9.59
CA SER A 74 7.11 -1.85 8.33
C SER A 74 7.24 -0.89 7.15
N SER A 75 7.85 -1.34 6.05
CA SER A 75 7.85 -0.58 4.79
C SER A 75 6.45 -0.55 4.15
N ALA A 76 6.14 0.52 3.42
CA ALA A 76 4.87 0.64 2.68
C ALA A 76 4.80 -0.28 1.44
N HIS A 77 5.96 -0.68 0.91
CA HIS A 77 6.09 -1.52 -0.27
C HIS A 77 7.07 -2.66 0.00
N ALA A 78 6.88 -3.75 -0.72
CA ALA A 78 7.81 -4.87 -0.77
C ALA A 78 8.48 -4.94 -2.15
N LYS A 79 9.71 -5.43 -2.19
CA LYS A 79 10.36 -5.79 -3.45
C LYS A 79 9.64 -7.01 -4.03
N MET A 80 9.23 -6.95 -5.29
CA MET A 80 8.71 -8.15 -5.95
C MET A 80 9.85 -9.15 -6.13
N GLU A 81 9.70 -10.33 -5.54
CA GLU A 81 10.55 -11.47 -5.84
C GLU A 81 10.11 -12.02 -7.21
N GLY A 82 10.74 -11.52 -8.27
CA GLY A 82 10.69 -12.20 -9.55
C GLY A 82 11.52 -13.47 -9.46
N LEU A 83 11.06 -14.54 -10.12
CA LEU A 83 11.93 -15.64 -10.56
C LEU A 83 12.96 -15.08 -11.53
N GLY A 84 13.96 -14.37 -11.00
CA GLY A 84 15.18 -14.04 -11.70
C GLY A 84 15.83 -15.35 -12.05
N ARG A 85 15.89 -15.65 -13.35
CA ARG A 85 16.78 -16.67 -13.92
C ARG A 85 18.23 -16.20 -13.74
N ASP A 86 18.66 -16.11 -12.49
CA ASP A 86 20.05 -15.99 -12.12
C ASP A 86 20.46 -17.40 -11.67
N LEU A 87 20.53 -18.34 -12.63
CA LEU A 87 21.11 -19.68 -12.46
C LEU A 87 22.64 -19.62 -12.26
N HIS A 88 23.13 -18.62 -11.53
CA HIS A 88 24.50 -18.63 -11.06
C HIS A 88 24.59 -17.95 -9.68
N PRO A 89 24.91 -18.71 -8.62
CA PRO A 89 25.13 -18.11 -7.32
C PRO A 89 26.35 -17.18 -7.38
N ASP A 90 26.24 -16.02 -6.74
CA ASP A 90 27.38 -15.27 -6.17
C ASP A 90 28.38 -14.50 -7.04
N THR A 91 28.05 -14.05 -8.26
CA THR A 91 28.95 -13.08 -8.93
C THR A 91 28.95 -11.68 -8.30
N LYS A 92 27.84 -11.24 -7.70
CA LYS A 92 27.75 -9.90 -7.06
C LYS A 92 28.43 -9.86 -5.69
N ILE A 93 28.27 -10.91 -4.89
CA ILE A 93 28.89 -11.02 -3.57
C ILE A 93 30.41 -11.14 -3.71
N CYS A 94 30.93 -12.05 -4.55
CA CYS A 94 32.38 -12.14 -4.79
C CYS A 94 33.00 -10.82 -5.26
N ARG A 95 32.35 -10.09 -6.17
CA ARG A 95 32.84 -8.76 -6.63
C ARG A 95 32.86 -7.72 -5.51
N SER A 96 31.85 -7.71 -4.64
CA SER A 96 31.84 -6.81 -3.49
C SER A 96 32.96 -7.12 -2.50
N ILE A 97 33.20 -8.40 -2.20
CA ILE A 97 34.27 -8.84 -1.31
C ILE A 97 35.64 -8.46 -1.88
N GLN A 98 35.89 -8.74 -3.16
CA GLN A 98 37.13 -8.36 -3.84
C GLN A 98 37.35 -6.84 -3.83
N SER A 99 36.29 -6.04 -4.01
CA SER A 99 36.38 -4.57 -3.93
C SER A 99 36.69 -4.05 -2.53
N LEU A 100 36.27 -4.78 -1.50
CA LEU A 100 36.54 -4.43 -0.10
C LEU A 100 37.96 -4.84 0.29
N GLN A 101 38.41 -6.02 -0.13
CA GLN A 101 39.80 -6.47 0.06
C GLN A 101 40.78 -5.51 -0.59
N LYS A 102 40.55 -5.11 -1.85
CA LYS A 102 41.40 -4.13 -2.54
C LYS A 102 41.48 -2.78 -1.80
N ARG A 103 40.35 -2.29 -1.26
CA ARG A 103 40.32 -1.06 -0.46
C ARG A 103 41.06 -1.20 0.88
N LEU A 104 41.04 -2.39 1.49
CA LEU A 104 41.80 -2.66 2.71
C LEU A 104 43.31 -2.73 2.41
N GLU A 105 43.71 -3.38 1.33
CA GLU A 105 45.11 -3.45 0.88
C GLU A 105 45.67 -2.05 0.56
N GLU A 106 44.94 -1.23 -0.20
CA GLU A 106 45.32 0.16 -0.49
C GLU A 106 45.45 0.98 0.81
N ARG A 107 44.58 0.74 1.79
CA ARG A 107 44.63 1.42 3.09
C ARG A 107 45.82 0.97 3.93
N SER A 108 46.14 -0.32 3.97
CA SER A 108 47.31 -0.86 4.68
C SER A 108 48.61 -0.36 4.06
N PHE A 109 48.69 -0.30 2.73
CA PHE A 109 49.83 0.28 2.00
C PHE A 109 50.05 1.75 2.36
N ASN A 110 48.99 2.57 2.35
CA ASN A 110 49.10 3.98 2.71
C ASN A 110 49.47 4.23 4.18
N LEU A 111 49.19 3.28 5.07
CA LEU A 111 49.53 3.35 6.50
C LEU A 111 50.89 2.71 6.82
N GLY A 112 51.60 2.15 5.82
CA GLY A 112 52.88 1.47 6.02
C GLY A 112 52.79 0.20 6.87
N LEU A 113 51.59 -0.38 6.99
CA LEU A 113 51.36 -1.63 7.72
C LEU A 113 51.69 -2.82 6.80
N PRO A 114 52.18 -3.94 7.36
CA PRO A 114 52.37 -5.15 6.58
C PRO A 114 51.03 -5.60 5.94
N PRO A 115 51.05 -6.16 4.72
CA PRO A 115 49.84 -6.64 4.07
C PRO A 115 49.16 -7.73 4.91
N VAL A 116 47.82 -7.74 4.90
CA VAL A 116 46.97 -8.72 5.60
C VAL A 116 46.69 -9.90 4.68
#